data_AF-A0A2D8WUK9-F1
#
_entry.id   AF-A0A2D8WUK9-F1
#
_cell.length_a   1.000
_cell.length_b   1.000
_cell.length_c   1.000
_cell.angle_alpha   90.00
_cell.angle_beta   90.00
_cell.angle_gamma   90.00
#
_symmetry.space_group_name_H-M   'P 1'
#
loop_
_entity.id
_entity.type
_entity.pdbx_description
1 polymer ?
#
loop_
_entity_poly.entity_id
_entity_poly.type
_entity_poly.pdbx_seq_one_letter_code
_entity_poly.pdbx_strand_id
1 'polypeptide(L)'
;MFSLVLIALSASTAAADLPLLPEAKAFAEEASAWLLEGEDLPYDYRVRLMRMAPQSRLQALVFLRRAGLLTGDEWSLQDVLRPAPAMPGEGE
;
A
#
# COMPACT_ATOMS: atom_id res chain seq x y z
N MET A 1 7.95 46.69 -2.60
CA MET A 1 8.84 45.66 -2.04
C MET A 1 7.98 44.48 -1.63
N PHE A 2 7.73 43.53 -2.54
CA PHE A 2 7.01 42.28 -2.23
C PHE A 2 8.02 41.15 -2.38
N SER A 3 8.56 40.66 -1.28
CA SER A 3 9.42 39.47 -1.29
C SER A 3 8.55 38.25 -1.55
N LEU A 4 8.71 37.65 -2.72
CA LEU A 4 8.19 36.33 -3.03
C LEU A 4 9.08 35.30 -2.32
N VAL A 5 8.62 34.75 -1.20
CA VAL A 5 9.27 33.60 -0.58
C VAL A 5 8.88 32.36 -1.40
N LEU A 6 9.76 31.93 -2.29
CA LEU A 6 9.72 30.61 -2.89
C LEU A 6 10.08 29.59 -1.81
N ILE A 7 9.06 28.95 -1.22
CA ILE A 7 9.27 27.76 -0.41
C ILE A 7 9.62 26.63 -1.37
N ALA A 8 10.91 26.36 -1.53
CA ALA A 8 11.39 25.13 -2.14
C ALA A 8 11.01 23.97 -1.22
N LEU A 9 9.86 23.35 -1.49
CA LEU A 9 9.44 22.13 -0.84
C LEU A 9 10.31 20.98 -1.36
N SER A 10 11.50 20.82 -0.78
CA SER A 10 12.31 19.63 -0.96
C SER A 10 11.58 18.48 -0.28
N ALA A 11 10.70 17.80 -1.03
CA ALA A 11 10.09 16.56 -0.61
C ALA A 11 11.22 15.55 -0.38
N SER A 12 11.56 15.29 0.88
CA SER A 12 12.47 14.22 1.24
C SER A 12 11.78 12.89 0.92
N THR A 13 11.98 12.39 -0.29
CA THR A 13 11.47 11.10 -0.77
C THR A 13 12.33 9.92 -0.30
N ALA A 14 13.20 10.09 0.70
CA ALA A 14 14.15 9.06 1.12
C ALA A 14 13.47 7.75 1.60
N ALA A 15 12.20 7.79 2.00
CA ALA A 15 11.42 6.60 2.36
C ALA A 15 10.68 5.94 1.17
N ALA A 16 10.87 6.42 -0.06
CA ALA A 16 10.17 5.92 -1.24
C ALA A 16 10.90 4.76 -1.96
N ASP A 17 12.20 4.59 -1.71
CA ASP A 17 13.05 3.66 -2.47
C ASP A 17 13.39 2.35 -1.73
N LEU A 18 12.75 2.09 -0.58
CA LEU A 18 12.91 0.78 0.04
C LEU A 18 12.21 -0.27 -0.84
N PRO A 19 12.91 -1.36 -1.22
CA PRO A 19 12.32 -2.38 -2.06
C PRO A 19 11.13 -3.01 -1.34
N LEU A 20 10.04 -3.20 -2.09
CA LEU A 20 8.87 -3.92 -1.60
C LEU A 20 9.23 -5.39 -1.31
N LEU A 21 8.66 -5.92 -0.24
CA LEU A 21 8.64 -7.34 0.06
C LEU A 21 7.95 -8.10 -1.09
N PRO A 22 8.32 -9.36 -1.38
CA PRO A 22 7.84 -10.08 -2.57
C PRO A 22 6.31 -10.08 -2.74
N GLU A 23 5.57 -10.31 -1.66
CA GLU A 23 4.10 -10.32 -1.66
C GLU A 23 3.52 -8.93 -1.94
N ALA A 24 4.07 -7.88 -1.30
CA ALA A 24 3.65 -6.50 -1.54
C ALA A 24 3.98 -6.04 -2.97
N LYS A 25 5.12 -6.47 -3.50
CA LYS A 25 5.55 -6.19 -4.87
C LYS A 25 4.58 -6.80 -5.88
N ALA A 26 4.24 -8.07 -5.74
CA ALA A 26 3.30 -8.75 -6.62
C ALA A 26 1.94 -8.05 -6.65
N PHE A 27 1.44 -7.63 -5.49
CA PHE A 27 0.19 -6.87 -5.41
C PHE A 27 0.31 -5.47 -6.01
N ALA A 28 1.44 -4.78 -5.83
CA ALA A 28 1.68 -3.46 -6.42
C ALA A 28 1.74 -3.52 -7.95
N GLU A 29 2.32 -4.58 -8.52
CA GLU A 29 2.34 -4.80 -9.97
C GLU A 29 0.93 -5.01 -10.52
N GLU A 30 0.11 -5.82 -9.86
CA GLU A 30 -1.30 -6.04 -10.22
C GLU A 30 -2.14 -4.75 -10.08
N ALA A 31 -1.93 -4.00 -8.99
CA ALA A 31 -2.60 -2.72 -8.78
C ALA A 31 -2.20 -1.66 -9.82
N SER A 32 -0.95 -1.69 -10.27
CA SER A 32 -0.48 -0.84 -11.36
C SER A 32 -1.17 -1.22 -12.68
N ALA A 33 -1.42 -2.50 -12.93
CA ALA A 33 -2.14 -2.94 -14.12
C ALA A 33 -3.57 -2.39 -14.13
N TRP A 34 -4.32 -2.50 -13.02
CA TRP A 34 -5.67 -1.91 -12.92
C TRP A 34 -5.65 -0.41 -13.19
N LEU A 35 -4.70 0.31 -12.59
CA LEU A 35 -4.58 1.75 -12.80
C LEU A 35 -4.31 2.11 -14.27
N LEU A 36 -3.47 1.33 -14.97
CA LEU A 36 -3.18 1.51 -16.38
C LEU A 36 -4.38 1.17 -17.28
N GLU A 37 -5.24 0.25 -16.84
CA GLU A 37 -6.51 -0.08 -17.49
C GLU A 37 -7.62 0.93 -17.17
N GLY A 38 -7.39 1.85 -16.22
CA GLY A 38 -8.37 2.84 -15.76
C GLY A 38 -9.39 2.26 -14.77
N GLU A 39 -9.09 1.11 -14.18
CA GLU A 39 -9.94 0.41 -13.22
C GLU A 39 -9.62 0.84 -11.78
N ASP A 40 -10.64 0.76 -10.92
CA ASP A 40 -10.50 0.93 -9.48
C ASP A 40 -9.98 -0.36 -8.81
N LEU A 41 -9.73 -0.31 -7.50
CA LEU A 41 -9.44 -1.52 -6.73
C LEU A 41 -10.62 -2.51 -6.78
N PRO A 42 -10.35 -3.82 -6.91
CA PRO A 42 -11.40 -4.83 -6.91
C PRO A 42 -12.09 -4.87 -5.54
N TYR A 43 -13.38 -5.23 -5.50
CA TYR A 43 -14.19 -5.22 -4.27
C TYR A 43 -13.58 -6.04 -3.12
N ASP A 44 -12.83 -7.10 -3.42
CA ASP A 44 -12.21 -7.99 -2.45
C ASP A 44 -10.78 -7.58 -2.04
N TYR A 45 -10.26 -6.44 -2.50
CA TYR A 45 -8.88 -6.02 -2.24
C TYR A 45 -8.53 -6.05 -0.74
N ARG A 46 -9.47 -5.64 0.12
CA ARG A 46 -9.28 -5.63 1.58
C ARG A 46 -9.08 -7.03 2.13
N VAL A 47 -9.82 -8.03 1.63
CA VAL A 47 -9.66 -9.43 2.01
C VAL A 47 -8.30 -9.96 1.57
N ARG A 48 -7.87 -9.62 0.35
CA ARG A 48 -6.57 -10.01 -0.20
C ARG A 48 -5.42 -9.46 0.66
N LEU A 49 -5.48 -8.17 1.01
CA LEU A 49 -4.50 -7.53 1.90
C LEU A 49 -4.49 -8.14 3.30
N MET A 50 -5.64 -8.53 3.86
CA MET A 50 -5.73 -9.18 5.17
C MET A 50 -5.11 -10.58 5.21
N ARG A 51 -4.89 -11.22 4.06
CA ARG A 51 -4.16 -12.50 3.96
C ARG A 51 -2.64 -12.34 3.95
N MET A 52 -2.15 -11.13 3.68
CA MET A 52 -0.71 -10.85 3.65
C MET A 52 -0.10 -10.81 5.03
N ALA A 53 1.21 -11.06 5.11
CA ALA A 53 1.97 -10.76 6.33
C ALA A 53 1.84 -9.26 6.69
N PRO A 54 1.78 -8.88 7.98
CA PRO A 54 1.58 -7.48 8.38
C PRO A 54 2.55 -6.48 7.73
N GLN A 55 3.81 -6.88 7.55
CA GLN A 55 4.85 -6.04 6.94
C GLN A 55 4.58 -5.81 5.44
N SER A 56 4.25 -6.87 4.70
CA SER A 56 3.85 -6.80 3.29
C SER A 56 2.59 -5.96 3.12
N ARG A 57 1.60 -6.17 3.98
CA ARG A 57 0.33 -5.42 3.99
C ARG A 57 0.57 -3.92 4.14
N LEU A 58 1.40 -3.51 5.10
CA LEU A 58 1.73 -2.11 5.33
C LEU A 58 2.37 -1.48 4.08
N GLN A 59 3.31 -2.18 3.44
CA GLN A 59 3.95 -1.69 2.23
C GLN A 59 2.97 -1.56 1.06
N ALA A 60 2.08 -2.54 0.87
CA ALA A 60 1.03 -2.48 -0.16
C ALA A 60 0.06 -1.31 0.09
N LEU A 61 -0.38 -1.10 1.34
CA LEU A 61 -1.25 0.03 1.69
C LEU A 61 -0.60 1.38 1.41
N VAL A 62 0.68 1.54 1.75
CA VAL A 62 1.44 2.75 1.45
C VAL A 62 1.55 2.96 -0.06
N PHE A 63 1.82 1.90 -0.83
CA PHE A 63 1.84 1.97 -2.29
C PHE A 63 0.49 2.45 -2.85
N LEU A 64 -0.62 1.80 -2.48
CA LEU A 64 -1.96 2.13 -2.96
C LEU A 64 -2.35 3.58 -2.65
N ARG A 65 -2.04 4.06 -1.45
CA ARG A 65 -2.33 5.45 -1.05
C ARG A 65 -1.51 6.45 -1.85
N ARG A 66 -0.25 6.15 -2.16
CA ARG A 66 0.61 7.00 -3.01
C ARG A 66 0.19 6.97 -4.47
N ALA A 67 -0.27 5.83 -4.96
CA ALA A 67 -0.79 5.66 -6.32
C ALA A 67 -2.17 6.33 -6.53
N GLY A 68 -2.84 6.75 -5.45
CA GLY A 68 -4.18 7.33 -5.50
C GLY A 68 -5.30 6.30 -5.62
N LEU A 69 -5.01 5.01 -5.54
CA LEU A 69 -5.99 3.91 -5.61
C LEU A 69 -6.75 3.70 -4.29
N LEU A 70 -6.23 4.21 -3.17
CA LEU A 70 -6.85 4.07 -1.84
C LEU A 70 -7.51 5.40 -1.41
N THR A 71 -8.74 5.63 -1.88
CA THR A 71 -9.51 6.86 -1.62
C THR A 71 -10.58 6.73 -0.52
N GLY A 72 -10.87 5.51 -0.07
CA GLY A 72 -11.88 5.21 0.94
C GLY A 72 -11.41 5.31 2.39
N ASP A 73 -12.17 4.67 3.29
CA ASP A 73 -11.97 4.69 4.74
C ASP A 73 -10.53 4.32 5.17
N GLU A 74 -10.12 4.91 6.28
CA GLU A 74 -8.84 4.60 6.90
C GLU A 74 -8.77 3.15 7.40
N TRP A 75 -7.58 2.57 7.28
CA TRP A 75 -7.29 1.26 7.86
C TRP A 75 -6.99 1.41 9.34
N SER A 76 -7.72 0.67 10.18
CA SER A 76 -7.44 0.65 11.61
C SER A 76 -6.05 0.03 11.86
N LEU A 77 -5.35 0.52 12.90
CA LEU A 77 -4.07 -0.07 13.29
C LEU A 77 -4.18 -1.58 13.56
N GLN A 78 -5.32 -2.00 14.11
CA GLN A 78 -5.60 -3.41 14.37
C GLN A 78 -5.70 -4.24 13.09
N ASP A 79 -6.24 -3.70 12.00
CA ASP A 79 -6.26 -4.37 10.70
C ASP A 79 -4.88 -4.41 10.07
N VAL A 80 -4.10 -3.34 10.18
CA VAL A 80 -2.73 -3.28 9.64
C VAL A 80 -1.83 -4.32 10.30
N LEU A 81 -1.93 -4.47 11.63
CA LEU A 81 -1.05 -5.36 12.40
C LEU A 81 -1.58 -6.79 12.57
N ARG A 82 -2.83 -7.08 12.17
CA ARG A 82 -3.43 -8.42 12.33
C ARG A 82 -2.55 -9.48 11.65
N PRO A 83 -2.15 -10.56 12.35
CA PRO A 83 -1.44 -11.66 11.74
C PRO A 83 -2.19 -12.22 10.53
N ALA A 84 -1.46 -12.66 9.51
CA ALA A 84 -2.06 -13.43 8.43
C ALA A 84 -2.71 -14.69 9.00
N PRO A 85 -3.87 -15.13 8.47
CA PRO A 85 -4.44 -16.42 8.84
C PRO A 85 -3.42 -17.52 8.52
N ALA A 86 -3.23 -18.46 9.45
CA ALA A 86 -2.39 -19.62 9.22
C ALA A 86 -2.89 -20.38 7.99
N MET A 87 -1.98 -20.78 7.10
CA MET A 87 -2.36 -21.65 5.99
C MET A 87 -2.82 -22.98 6.59
N PRO A 88 -4.00 -23.51 6.24
CA PRO A 88 -4.43 -24.80 6.74
C PRO A 88 -3.42 -25.88 6.31
N GLY A 89 -2.58 -26.34 7.26
CA GLY A 89 -1.53 -27.34 7.02
C GLY A 89 -0.20 -27.12 7.77
N GLU A 90 0.05 -25.94 8.37
CA GLU A 90 1.34 -25.66 9.04
C GLU A 90 1.31 -25.87 10.57
N GLY A 91 0.35 -26.64 11.09
CA GLY A 91 0.07 -26.76 12.53
C GLY A 91 -0.15 -28.19 13.07
N GLU A 92 0.29 -29.22 12.34
CA GLU A 92 0.39 -30.60 12.86
C GLU A 92 1.84 -31.01 13.11
#